data_AF-A0A537CHS7-F1
#
_entry.id   AF-A0A537CHS7-F1
#
_cell.length_a   1.000
_cell.length_b   1.000
_cell.length_c   1.000
_cell.angle_alpha   90.00
_cell.angle_beta   90.00
_cell.angle_gamma   90.00
#
_symmetry.space_group_name_H-M   'P 1'
#
loop_
_entity.id
_entity.type
_entity.pdbx_description
1 polymer ?
#
loop_
_entity_poly.entity_id
_entity_poly.type
_entity_poly.pdbx_seq_one_letter_code
_entity_poly.pdbx_strand_id
1 'polypeptide(L)'
;TYSDLARGVYVAMSGYARLIYDPDRIFALWDDELEAWFGQGPLDPRLSLLRVDVDHAEYWDEHSSGVIRLLALAHAALLREPPLPATEHRRLSLRHGNGSAPSPA
;
A
#
# COMPACT_ATOMS: atom_id res chain seq x y z
N THR A 1 -4.11 3.66 -6.14
CA THR A 1 -2.67 3.92 -6.04
C THR A 1 -2.45 5.08 -5.10
N TYR A 2 -1.41 5.02 -4.28
CA TYR A 2 -0.98 6.04 -3.33
C TYR A 2 0.44 6.49 -3.71
N SER A 3 0.73 7.78 -3.51
CA SER A 3 2.02 8.37 -3.83
C SER A 3 2.39 9.41 -2.77
N ASP A 4 3.56 9.24 -2.16
CA ASP A 4 4.22 10.27 -1.35
C ASP A 4 5.44 10.76 -2.13
N LEU A 5 5.28 11.91 -2.81
CA LEU A 5 6.30 12.49 -3.66
C LEU A 5 7.52 12.97 -2.87
N ALA A 6 7.31 13.47 -1.64
CA ALA A 6 8.40 13.96 -0.80
C ALA A 6 9.30 12.81 -0.35
N ARG A 7 8.72 11.63 -0.14
CA ARG A 7 9.41 10.41 0.23
C ARG A 7 9.64 9.45 -0.94
N GLY A 8 9.37 9.84 -2.19
CA GLY A 8 9.60 8.98 -3.36
C GLY A 8 8.98 7.57 -3.22
N VAL A 9 7.86 7.48 -2.51
CA VAL A 9 7.19 6.23 -2.15
C VAL A 9 5.91 6.11 -2.97
N TYR A 10 5.77 5.00 -3.67
CA TYR A 10 4.60 4.71 -4.49
C TYR A 10 4.05 3.34 -4.14
N VAL A 11 2.74 3.24 -3.97
CA VAL A 11 2.04 1.99 -3.66
C VAL A 11 0.84 1.82 -4.59
N ALA A 12 0.82 0.74 -5.37
CA ALA A 12 -0.37 0.30 -6.08
C ALA A 12 -0.97 -0.91 -5.34
N MET A 13 -2.28 -0.91 -5.11
CA MET A 13 -2.98 -2.03 -4.46
C MET A 13 -4.20 -2.41 -5.29
N SER A 14 -4.51 -3.69 -5.31
CA SER A 14 -5.71 -4.23 -5.94
C SER A 14 -6.31 -5.36 -5.09
N GLY A 15 -7.63 -5.46 -5.13
CA GLY A 15 -8.39 -6.42 -4.34
C GLY A 15 -9.89 -6.18 -4.46
N TYR A 16 -10.67 -6.84 -3.61
CA TYR A 16 -12.13 -6.77 -3.64
C TYR A 16 -12.65 -5.72 -2.66
N ALA A 17 -13.45 -4.79 -3.17
CA ALA A 17 -14.10 -3.77 -2.37
C ALA A 17 -15.57 -4.16 -2.07
N ARG A 18 -16.01 -3.94 -0.83
CA ARG A 18 -17.38 -4.17 -0.38
C ARG A 18 -17.81 -3.08 0.59
N LEU A 19 -19.08 -2.70 0.52
CA LEU A 19 -19.71 -1.92 1.58
C LEU A 19 -20.04 -2.85 2.75
N ILE A 20 -19.70 -2.42 3.95
CA ILE A 20 -20.02 -3.11 5.19
C ILE A 20 -20.60 -2.11 6.19
N TYR A 21 -21.39 -2.64 7.13
CA TYR A 21 -21.83 -1.92 8.32
C TYR A 21 -21.24 -2.61 9.54
N ASP A 22 -20.38 -1.91 10.26
CA ASP A 22 -19.68 -2.40 11.45
C ASP A 22 -19.59 -1.24 12.45
N PRO A 23 -20.49 -1.19 13.46
CA PRO A 23 -20.55 -0.09 14.41
C PRO A 23 -19.21 0.15 15.13
N ASP A 24 -18.54 -0.90 15.57
CA ASP A 24 -17.29 -0.78 16.31
C ASP A 24 -16.20 -0.11 15.46
N ARG A 25 -16.12 -0.49 14.17
CA ARG A 25 -15.20 0.16 13.22
C ARG A 25 -15.60 1.59 12.89
N ILE A 26 -16.90 1.87 12.78
CA ILE A 26 -17.40 3.22 12.54
C ILE A 26 -16.98 4.14 13.68
N PHE A 27 -17.22 3.74 14.93
CA PHE A 27 -16.79 4.52 16.10
C PHE A 27 -15.27 4.66 16.19
N ALA A 28 -14.51 3.63 15.82
CA ALA A 28 -13.05 3.67 15.88
C ALA A 28 -12.39 4.53 14.77
N LEU A 29 -13.06 4.68 13.62
CA LEU A 29 -12.55 5.44 12.45
C LEU A 29 -13.20 6.82 12.31
N TRP A 30 -14.12 7.16 13.21
CA TRP A 30 -14.81 8.44 13.18
C TRP A 30 -13.84 9.58 13.46
N ASP A 31 -13.97 10.65 12.67
CA ASP A 31 -13.30 11.92 12.85
C ASP A 31 -14.37 13.01 12.83
N ASP A 32 -14.25 14.02 13.69
CA ASP A 32 -15.26 15.07 13.85
C ASP A 32 -15.48 15.88 12.56
N GLU A 33 -14.49 15.94 11.65
CA GLU A 33 -14.66 16.55 10.34
C GLU A 33 -15.78 15.86 9.53
N LEU A 34 -16.02 14.56 9.76
CA LEU A 34 -17.03 13.77 9.04
C LEU A 34 -18.47 14.22 9.33
N GLU A 35 -18.72 14.92 10.44
CA GLU A 35 -20.05 15.37 10.85
C GLU A 35 -20.69 16.31 9.82
N ALA A 36 -19.88 17.05 9.06
CA ALA A 36 -20.34 17.92 7.97
C ALA A 36 -21.08 17.16 6.85
N TRP A 37 -20.74 15.88 6.64
CA TRP A 37 -21.38 15.02 5.65
C TRP A 37 -22.43 14.09 6.26
N PHE A 38 -22.22 13.65 7.50
CA PHE A 38 -23.11 12.74 8.24
C PHE A 38 -23.62 13.42 9.51
N GLY A 39 -24.61 14.29 9.37
CA GLY A 39 -25.10 15.14 10.46
C GLY A 39 -25.80 14.42 11.63
N GLN A 40 -25.98 13.09 11.54
CA GLN A 40 -26.39 12.27 12.70
C GLN A 40 -25.20 11.53 13.35
N GLY A 41 -23.98 11.92 12.98
CA GLY A 41 -22.74 11.39 13.51
C GLY A 41 -22.50 9.92 13.13
N PRO A 42 -21.77 9.16 13.97
CA PRO A 42 -21.43 7.76 13.70
C PRO A 42 -22.64 6.80 13.63
N LEU A 43 -23.84 7.28 13.98
CA LEU A 43 -25.09 6.52 13.88
C LEU A 43 -25.96 6.93 12.68
N ASP A 44 -25.48 7.77 11.76
CA ASP A 44 -26.23 8.14 10.55
C ASP A 44 -26.55 6.87 9.73
N PRO A 45 -27.84 6.58 9.42
CA PRO A 45 -28.23 5.37 8.69
C PRO A 45 -27.74 5.33 7.24
N ARG A 46 -27.24 6.45 6.71
CA ARG A 46 -26.63 6.55 5.37
C ARG A 46 -25.12 6.34 5.40
N LEU A 47 -24.52 6.23 6.59
CA LEU A 47 -23.11 5.95 6.76
C LEU A 47 -22.82 4.47 6.51
N SER A 48 -21.78 4.19 5.75
CA SER A 48 -21.30 2.83 5.48
C SER A 48 -19.79 2.85 5.30
N LEU A 49 -19.13 1.75 5.66
CA LEU A 49 -17.69 1.61 5.47
C LEU A 49 -17.41 0.92 4.14
N LEU A 50 -16.47 1.46 3.37
CA LEU A 50 -15.89 0.75 2.24
C LEU A 50 -14.68 -0.05 2.71
N ARG A 51 -14.83 -1.38 2.79
CA ARG A 51 -13.73 -2.30 3.07
C ARG A 51 -13.11 -2.76 1.76
N VAL A 52 -11.80 -2.69 1.66
CA VAL A 52 -11.02 -3.28 0.56
C VAL A 52 -10.19 -4.42 1.12
N ASP A 53 -10.50 -5.64 0.71
CA ASP A 53 -9.67 -6.82 0.98
C ASP A 53 -8.58 -6.88 -0.10
N VAL A 54 -7.37 -6.46 0.25
CA VAL A 54 -6.25 -6.35 -0.71
C VAL A 54 -5.65 -7.73 -0.99
N ASP A 55 -5.63 -8.11 -2.25
CA ASP A 55 -5.02 -9.38 -2.70
C ASP A 55 -3.57 -9.20 -3.16
N HIS A 56 -3.30 -8.03 -3.75
CA HIS A 56 -2.03 -7.73 -4.39
C HIS A 56 -1.63 -6.29 -4.16
N ALA A 57 -0.35 -6.08 -3.84
CA ALA A 57 0.25 -4.77 -3.73
C ALA A 57 1.60 -4.71 -4.45
N GLU A 58 1.87 -3.60 -5.11
CA GLU A 58 3.18 -3.25 -5.65
C GLU A 58 3.67 -2.00 -4.95
N TYR A 59 4.94 -2.02 -4.57
CA TYR A 59 5.60 -0.91 -3.91
C TYR A 59 6.87 -0.55 -4.67
N TRP A 60 7.07 0.75 -4.84
CA TRP A 60 8.30 1.33 -5.35
C TRP A 60 8.83 2.31 -4.32
N ASP A 61 10.08 2.08 -3.89
CA ASP A 61 10.88 3.07 -3.17
C ASP A 61 11.99 3.58 -4.07
N GLU A 62 11.99 4.88 -4.33
CA GLU A 62 13.06 5.54 -5.07
C GLU A 62 14.25 5.93 -4.17
N HIS A 63 14.15 5.74 -2.85
CA HIS A 63 15.22 6.02 -1.89
C HIS A 63 16.25 4.88 -1.80
N SER A 64 16.91 4.55 -2.91
CA SER A 64 18.35 4.33 -2.76
C SER A 64 18.91 5.66 -2.25
N SER A 65 19.37 5.70 -0.99
CA SER A 65 19.84 6.93 -0.33
C SER A 65 20.64 7.82 -1.29
N GLY A 66 20.53 9.15 -1.22
CA GLY A 66 21.21 10.05 -2.18
C GLY A 66 22.71 9.77 -2.37
N VAL A 67 23.35 9.16 -1.36
CA VAL A 67 24.72 8.61 -1.41
C VAL A 67 24.85 7.43 -2.37
N ILE A 68 23.94 6.45 -2.35
CA ILE A 68 23.91 5.33 -3.31
C ILE A 68 23.68 5.84 -4.73
N ARG A 69 22.81 6.85 -4.93
CA ARG A 69 22.60 7.46 -6.25
C ARG A 69 23.84 8.20 -6.75
N LEU A 70 24.54 8.93 -5.87
CA LEU A 70 25.81 9.58 -6.21
C LEU A 70 26.92 8.56 -6.53
N LEU A 71 27.02 7.48 -5.75
CA LEU A 71 27.95 6.38 -6.02
C LEU A 71 27.63 5.68 -7.35
N ALA A 72 26.36 5.43 -7.64
CA ALA A 72 25.91 4.84 -8.91
C ALA A 72 26.25 5.75 -10.10
N LEU A 73 26.07 7.07 -9.95
CA LEU A 73 26.46 8.05 -10.97
C LEU A 73 27.99 8.13 -11.17
N ALA A 74 28.76 8.13 -10.07
CA ALA A 74 30.22 8.14 -10.14
C ALA A 74 30.76 6.85 -10.79
N HIS A 75 30.20 5.70 -10.43
CA HIS A 75 30.52 4.40 -11.04
C HIS A 75 30.19 4.37 -12.53
N ALA A 76 29.01 4.85 -12.92
CA ALA A 76 28.61 4.96 -14.33
C ALA A 76 29.55 5.88 -15.13
N ALA A 77 29.96 7.02 -14.57
CA ALA A 77 30.91 7.92 -15.23
C ALA A 77 32.30 7.28 -15.39
N LEU A 78 32.73 6.47 -14.43
CA LEU A 78 34.03 5.79 -14.43
C LEU A 78 34.05 4.57 -15.38
N LEU A 79 33.00 3.76 -15.35
CA LEU A 79 32.90 2.53 -16.14
C LEU A 79 32.28 2.71 -17.54
N ARG A 80 31.69 3.87 -17.83
CA ARG A 80 30.86 4.12 -19.04
C ARG A 80 29.71 3.12 -19.21
N GLU A 81 29.26 2.55 -18.10
CA GLU A 81 28.09 1.68 -18.04
C GLU A 81 26.90 2.47 -17.48
N PRO A 82 25.66 2.14 -17.86
CA PRO A 82 24.48 2.79 -17.29
C PRO A 82 24.40 2.54 -15.77
N PRO A 83 23.87 3.51 -14.99
CA PRO A 83 23.76 3.37 -13.54
C PRO A 83 22.89 2.17 -13.17
N LEU A 84 23.25 1.47 -12.09
CA LEU A 84 22.47 0.36 -11.53
C LEU A 84 21.04 0.84 -11.22
N PRO A 85 20.01 -0.03 -11.41
CA PRO A 85 18.64 0.33 -11.09
C PRO A 85 18.55 0.71 -9.61
N ALA A 86 18.21 1.98 -9.38
CA ALA A 86 18.15 2.63 -8.07
C ALA A 86 16.81 2.42 -7.34
N THR A 87 15.90 1.65 -7.94
CA THR A 87 14.54 1.46 -7.45
C THR A 87 14.35 0.03 -6.96
N GLU A 88 13.88 -0.11 -5.72
CA GLU A 88 13.41 -1.40 -5.24
C GLU A 88 11.93 -1.54 -5.66
N HIS A 89 11.64 -2.48 -6.55
CA HIS A 89 10.28 -2.87 -6.90
C HIS A 89 9.98 -4.22 -6.25
N ARG A 90 8.95 -4.26 -5.38
CA ARG A 90 8.49 -5.51 -4.77
C ARG A 90 7.00 -5.71 -5.00
N ARG A 91 6.66 -6.87 -5.54
CA ARG A 91 5.30 -7.37 -5.69
C ARG A 91 4.96 -8.28 -4.51
N LEU A 92 3.88 -7.96 -3.80
CA LEU A 92 3.41 -8.72 -2.65
C LEU A 92 2.07 -9.36 -2.99
N SER A 93 2.01 -10.69 -2.91
CA SER A 93 0.76 -11.45 -2.92
C SER A 93 0.35 -11.71 -1.47
N LEU A 94 -0.74 -11.10 -1.02
CA LEU A 94 -1.17 -11.14 0.38
C LEU A 94 -1.98 -12.41 0.71
N ARG A 95 -2.31 -13.23 -0.29
CA ARG A 95 -2.99 -14.51 -0.12
C ARG A 95 -2.00 -15.68 -0.03
N HIS A 96 -1.55 -16.00 1.18
CA HIS A 96 -0.88 -17.27 1.51
C HIS A 96 -1.78 -18.11 2.42
N GLY A 97 -2.33 -19.19 1.88
CA GLY A 97 -3.19 -20.13 2.61
C GLY A 97 -3.51 -21.37 1.78
N ASN A 98 -2.59 -22.33 1.78
CA ASN A 98 -2.78 -23.81 1.81
C ASN A 98 -1.86 -24.58 0.83
N GLY A 99 -1.01 -25.47 1.37
CA GLY A 99 -0.27 -26.46 0.57
C GLY A 99 0.87 -27.21 1.27
N SER A 100 0.59 -28.00 2.33
CA SER A 100 1.20 -29.34 2.55
C SER A 100 0.70 -29.99 3.86
N ALA A 101 -0.27 -30.89 3.74
CA ALA A 101 -0.44 -31.99 4.69
C ALA A 101 0.16 -33.25 4.04
N PRO A 102 0.93 -34.10 4.75
CA PRO A 102 1.46 -35.33 4.19
C PRO A 102 0.32 -36.33 3.90
N SER A 103 0.37 -36.96 2.73
CA SER A 103 -0.54 -38.03 2.32
C SER A 103 -0.20 -39.32 3.09
N PRO A 104 -1.21 -40.06 3.62
CA PRO A 104 -0.97 -41.37 4.20
C PRO A 104 -1.02 -42.45 3.11
N ALA A 105 0.02 -43.29 3.08
CA ALA A 105 -0.01 -44.67 2.60
C ALA A 105 0.88 -45.52 3.51
#